data_AF-A0A447JMG4-F1
#
_entry.id   AF-A0A447JMG4-F1
#
_cell.length_a   1.000
_cell.length_b   1.000
_cell.length_c   1.000
_cell.angle_alpha   90.00
_cell.angle_beta   90.00
_cell.angle_gamma   90.00
#
_symmetry.space_group_name_H-M   'P 1'
#
loop_
_entity.id
_entity.type
_entity.pdbx_description
1 polymer ?
#
loop_
_entity_poly.entity_id
_entity_poly.type
_entity_poly.pdbx_seq_one_letter_code
_entity_poly.pdbx_strand_id
1 'polypeptide(L)' 'MRGKGFLIIVLLGGIGGLGYRYLPSYYNPFAPLQLADPPGWITTFKLQRLTPSQCRELLTAANQQGLISSQTCCG' A
#
# COMPACT_ATOMS: atom_id res chain seq x y z
N MET A 1 -1.63 -11.32 39.67
CA MET A 1 -2.16 -11.33 38.28
C MET A 1 -1.86 -10.04 37.47
N ARG A 2 -1.72 -8.84 38.08
CA ARG A 2 -1.64 -7.54 37.35
C ARG A 2 -0.34 -7.24 36.56
N GLY A 3 0.83 -7.78 36.97
CA GLY A 3 2.10 -7.47 36.29
C GLY A 3 2.36 -8.26 35.00
N LYS A 4 1.83 -9.48 34.89
CA LYS A 4 2.09 -10.37 33.75
C LYS A 4 1.42 -9.86 32.46
N GLY A 5 0.22 -9.30 32.58
CA GLY A 5 -0.51 -8.71 31.44
C GLY A 5 0.21 -7.50 30.84
N PHE A 6 0.78 -6.63 31.69
CA PHE A 6 1.56 -5.48 31.23
C PHE A 6 2.83 -5.93 30.49
N LEU A 7 3.55 -6.92 31.03
CA LEU A 7 4.71 -7.50 30.36
C LEU A 7 4.37 -8.09 28.99
N ILE A 8 3.22 -8.76 28.86
CA ILE A 8 2.75 -9.31 27.57
C ILE A 8 2.45 -8.18 26.57
N ILE A 9 1.78 -7.11 26.99
CA ILE A 9 1.48 -5.97 26.11
C ILE A 9 2.77 -5.29 25.64
N VAL A 10 3.73 -5.07 26.54
CA VAL A 10 5.03 -4.49 26.19
C VAL A 10 5.80 -5.40 25.23
N LEU A 11 5.77 -6.71 25.45
CA LEU A 11 6.43 -7.68 24.56
C LEU A 11 5.79 -7.68 23.18
N LEU A 12 4.46 -7.75 23.09
CA LEU A 12 3.72 -7.69 21.82
C LEU A 12 3.92 -6.36 21.09
N GLY A 13 3.92 -5.25 21.82
CA GLY A 13 4.19 -3.92 21.26
C GLY A 13 5.62 -3.79 20.73
N GLY A 14 6.60 -4.33 21.46
CA GLY A 14 8.00 -4.36 21.03
C GLY A 14 8.21 -5.21 19.78
N ILE A 15 7.67 -6.44 19.75
CA ILE A 15 7.74 -7.33 18.59
C ILE A 15 6.98 -6.72 17.40
N GLY A 16 5.78 -6.19 17.62
CA GLY A 16 4.98 -5.55 16.58
C GLY A 16 5.65 -4.31 16.00
N GLY A 17 6.19 -3.43 16.85
CA GLY A 17 6.88 -2.22 16.42
C GLY A 17 8.18 -2.49 15.66
N LEU A 18 9.01 -3.43 16.16
CA LEU A 18 10.23 -3.85 15.45
C LEU A 18 9.90 -4.58 14.15
N GLY A 19 8.92 -5.48 14.17
CA GLY A 19 8.46 -6.21 12.99
C GLY A 19 7.88 -5.29 11.92
N TYR A 20 7.18 -4.22 12.30
CA TYR A 20 6.63 -3.24 11.37
C TYR A 20 7.71 -2.56 10.52
N ARG A 21 8.93 -2.37 11.06
CA ARG A 21 10.04 -1.77 10.32
C ARG A 21 10.58 -2.66 9.20
N TYR A 22 10.35 -3.97 9.28
CA TYR A 22 10.72 -4.94 8.25
C TYR A 22 9.56 -5.26 7.31
N LEU A 23 8.37 -4.70 7.56
CA LEU A 23 7.20 -4.99 6.75
C LEU A 23 7.28 -4.21 5.43
N PRO A 24 7.07 -4.87 4.27
CA PRO A 24 7.06 -4.19 2.99
C PRO A 24 6.05 -3.04 2.93
N SER A 25 6.43 -1.94 2.27
CA SER A 25 5.61 -0.73 2.18
C SER A 25 4.26 -0.93 1.50
N TYR A 26 4.11 -1.97 0.66
CA TYR A 26 2.86 -2.24 -0.05
C TYR A 26 1.71 -2.65 0.89
N TYR A 27 2.01 -3.17 2.09
CA TYR A 27 1.01 -3.44 3.14
C TYR A 27 0.51 -2.20 3.86
N ASN A 28 1.18 -1.05 3.71
CA ASN A 28 0.75 0.19 4.33
C ASN A 28 -0.35 0.85 3.48
N PRO A 29 -1.59 1.01 4.00
CA PRO A 29 -2.70 1.60 3.25
C PRO A 29 -2.55 3.12 3.03
N PHE A 30 -1.68 3.79 3.81
CA PHE A 30 -1.39 5.22 3.68
C PHE A 30 -0.20 5.50 2.76
N ALA A 31 0.57 4.47 2.39
CA ALA A 31 1.63 4.62 1.40
C ALA A 31 1.01 4.76 0.00
N PRO A 32 1.59 5.60 -0.88
CA PRO A 32 1.11 5.76 -2.25
C PRO A 32 1.13 4.42 -2.99
N LEU A 33 0.22 4.25 -3.94
CA LEU A 33 0.14 3.07 -4.78
C LEU A 33 1.34 3.03 -5.73
N GLN A 34 2.06 1.92 -5.76
CA GLN A 34 3.20 1.73 -6.66
C GLN A 34 2.83 0.72 -7.75
N LEU A 35 3.32 0.93 -8.97
CA LEU A 35 3.03 0.07 -10.12
C LEU A 35 3.60 -1.34 -9.96
N ALA A 36 4.68 -1.48 -9.16
CA ALA A 36 5.30 -2.76 -8.85
C ALA A 36 4.66 -3.47 -7.64
N ASP A 37 3.61 -2.90 -7.03
CA ASP A 37 2.92 -3.55 -5.91
C ASP A 37 2.22 -4.83 -6.41
N PRO A 38 2.29 -5.95 -5.65
CA PRO A 38 1.66 -7.19 -6.06
C PRO A 38 0.12 -7.05 -6.10
N PRO A 39 -0.58 -7.72 -7.04
CA PRO A 39 -2.03 -7.67 -7.12
C PRO A 39 -2.67 -8.32 -5.89
N GLY A 40 -3.64 -7.63 -5.29
CA GLY A 40 -4.34 -8.10 -4.09
C GLY A 40 -5.37 -7.10 -3.57
N TRP A 41 -6.06 -7.45 -2.48
CA TRP A 41 -7.13 -6.62 -1.92
C TRP A 41 -6.68 -5.20 -1.51
N ILE A 42 -5.46 -5.05 -1.01
CA ILE A 42 -4.89 -3.74 -0.63
C ILE A 42 -4.64 -2.86 -1.86
N THR A 43 -4.11 -3.42 -2.94
CA THR A 43 -3.87 -2.65 -4.17
C THR A 43 -5.19 -2.26 -4.84
N THR A 44 -6.19 -3.15 -4.86
CA THR A 44 -7.56 -2.82 -5.28
C THR A 44 -8.17 -1.70 -4.43
N PHE A 45 -8.02 -1.76 -3.10
CA PHE A 45 -8.50 -0.73 -2.20
C PHE A 45 -7.83 0.63 -2.45
N LYS A 46 -6.52 0.65 -2.65
CA LYS A 46 -5.79 1.87 -3.02
C LYS A 46 -6.31 2.43 -4.34
N LEU A 47 -6.42 1.60 -5.38
CA LEU A 47 -6.97 1.95 -6.70
C LEU A 47 -8.35 2.63 -6.61
N GLN A 48 -9.25 2.09 -5.78
CA GLN A 48 -10.60 2.65 -5.60
C GLN A 48 -10.63 4.03 -4.94
N ARG A 49 -9.58 4.41 -4.21
CA ARG A 49 -9.49 5.69 -3.49
C ARG A 49 -8.71 6.76 -4.23
N LEU A 50 -8.16 6.46 -5.41
CA LEU A 50 -7.39 7.44 -6.17
C LEU A 50 -8.27 8.61 -6.60
N THR A 51 -7.72 9.82 -6.48
CA THR A 51 -8.34 10.99 -7.09
C THR A 51 -8.19 10.93 -8.62
N PRO A 52 -9.02 11.65 -9.39
CA PRO A 52 -8.91 11.67 -10.85
C PRO A 52 -7.53 12.11 -11.36
N SER A 53 -6.86 13.04 -10.67
CA SER A 53 -5.51 13.50 -11.02
C SER A 53 -4.46 12.40 -10.80
N GLN A 54 -4.50 11.73 -9.63
CA GLN A 54 -3.59 10.63 -9.31
C GLN A 54 -3.76 9.44 -10.25
N CYS A 55 -5.00 9.15 -10.64
CA CYS A 55 -5.30 8.10 -11.61
C CYS A 55 -4.61 8.37 -12.95
N ARG A 56 -4.73 9.60 -13.47
CA ARG A 56 -4.08 9.99 -14.75
C ARG A 56 -2.56 9.90 -14.69
N GLU A 57 -1.95 10.35 -13.61
CA GLU A 57 -0.50 10.25 -13.40
C GLU A 57 -0.04 8.79 -13.37
N LEU A 58 -0.75 7.95 -12.61
CA LEU A 58 -0.44 6.52 -12.47
C LEU A 58 -0.62 5.78 -13.80
N LEU A 59 -1.69 6.09 -14.54
CA LEU A 59 -1.94 5.54 -15.87
C LEU A 59 -0.84 5.94 -16.86
N THR A 60 -0.43 7.22 -16.85
CA THR A 60 0.64 7.72 -17.71
C THR A 60 1.96 7.02 -17.41
N ALA A 61 2.33 6.91 -16.13
CA ALA A 61 3.52 6.18 -15.70
C ALA A 61 3.48 4.70 -16.13
N ALA A 62 2.32 4.05 -16.02
CA ALA A 62 2.16 2.64 -16.39
C ALA A 62 2.28 2.40 -17.90
N ASN A 63 1.81 3.35 -18.72
CA ASN A 63 2.02 3.31 -20.17
C ASN A 63 3.48 3.52 -20.54
N GLN A 64 4.16 4.48 -19.91
CA GLN A 64 5.58 4.74 -20.15
C GLN A 64 6.46 3.53 -19.81
N GLN A 65 6.08 2.77 -18.77
CA GLN A 65 6.76 1.54 -18.37
C GLN A 65 6.35 0.32 -19.22
N GLY A 66 5.41 0.46 -20.16
CA GLY A 66 4.92 -0.63 -20.99
C GLY A 66 4.13 -1.70 -20.23
N LEU A 67 3.65 -1.39 -19.01
CA LEU A 67 2.87 -2.32 -18.18
C LEU A 67 1.42 -2.42 -18.64
N ILE A 68 0.89 -1.34 -19.22
CA ILE A 68 -0.44 -1.29 -19.82
C ILE A 68 -0.39 -0.46 -21.10
N SER A 69 -1.40 -0.64 -21.94
CA SER A 69 -1.70 0.26 -23.06
C SER A 69 -3.07 0.87 -22.84
N SER A 70 -3.13 2.11 -22.34
CA SER A 70 -4.38 2.86 -22.21
C SER A 70 -4.52 3.85 -23.34
N GLN A 71 -5.64 3.79 -24.04
CA GLN A 71 -6.02 4.79 -25.04
C GLN A 71 -6.94 5.79 -24.34
N THR A 72 -6.68 7.09 -24.50
CA THR A 72 -7.70 8.09 -24.21
C THR A 72 -8.77 7.98 -25.29
N CYS A 73 -9.88 7.30 -25.00
CA CYS A 73 -10.99 7.21 -25.95
C CYS A 73 -11.65 8.59 -26.12
N CYS A 74 -11.58 9.09 -27.35
CA CYS A 74 -12.13 10.35 -27.89
C CYS A 74 -11.69 11.64 -27.18
N GLY A 75 -10.94 12.45 -27.92
CA GLY A 75 -10.77 13.88 -27.65
C GLY A 75 -11.98 14.69 -28.09
#